data_AF-A0A1E7R917-F1
#
_entry.id   AF-A0A1E7R917-F1
#
_cell.length_a   1.000
_cell.length_b   1.000
_cell.length_c   1.000
_cell.angle_alpha   90.00
_cell.angle_beta   90.00
_cell.angle_gamma   90.00
#
_symmetry.space_group_name_H-M   'P 1'
#
loop_
_entity.id
_entity.type
_entity.pdbx_description
1 polymer ?
#
loop_
_entity_poly.entity_id
_entity_poly.type
_entity_poly.pdbx_seq_one_letter_code
_entity_poly.pdbx_strand_id
1 'polypeptide(L)'
;MSNVALPTQVKLIIFDIDGTLHIDGQPIEGANLLIEQLRAQNYMIRFMTNTTTQNQEMLLQHLYQANIQAQSHEILSASEASRIYLREQQQILQRKIKVWPVVHANIVQDFSEFIHETQQPDFVVIGDIGEAWDYNLINQIFYALNQGAKLVALHKNRFWQTRHGLKVDIGLFIAGLEYVSRQDALIIGKPAVAFFQQVLRSAQCDESQAILIGDDIDSDVGGAQRAGIFGILVKTGKYRQAYHEQSKIRPDLVIESVADLSSYFQEKINVG
;
A
#
# COMPACT_ATOMS: atom_id res chain seq x y z
N MET A 1 -8.30 -1.71 28.88
CA MET A 1 -7.36 -1.95 27.77
C MET A 1 -7.26 -3.45 27.61
N SER A 2 -7.54 -3.97 26.42
CA SER A 2 -7.35 -5.40 26.12
C SER A 2 -5.88 -5.74 26.28
N ASN A 3 -5.56 -6.71 27.14
CA ASN A 3 -4.19 -7.11 27.49
C ASN A 3 -3.57 -7.98 26.38
N VAL A 4 -3.63 -7.52 25.12
CA VAL A 4 -3.08 -8.25 23.98
C VAL A 4 -1.59 -7.93 23.89
N ALA A 5 -0.75 -8.94 24.06
CA ALA A 5 0.69 -8.84 23.89
C ALA A 5 1.07 -8.95 22.40
N LEU A 6 2.14 -8.26 22.01
CA LEU A 6 2.76 -8.43 20.70
C LEU A 6 3.34 -9.86 20.56
N PRO A 7 3.54 -10.35 19.31
CA PRO A 7 4.26 -11.60 19.09
C PRO A 7 5.64 -11.61 19.77
N THR A 8 6.06 -12.75 20.32
CA THR A 8 7.28 -12.82 21.14
C THR A 8 8.58 -12.60 20.35
N GLN A 9 8.54 -12.83 19.02
CA GLN A 9 9.71 -12.81 18.12
C GLN A 9 9.58 -11.79 16.98
N VAL A 10 8.91 -10.65 17.20
CA VAL A 10 8.87 -9.58 16.20
C VAL A 10 10.30 -9.17 15.80
N LYS A 11 10.55 -9.10 14.50
CA LYS A 11 11.79 -8.60 13.89
C LYS A 11 11.52 -7.51 12.87
N LEU A 12 10.38 -7.59 12.18
CA LEU A 12 9.97 -6.66 11.13
C LEU A 12 8.75 -5.87 11.57
N ILE A 13 8.81 -4.55 11.39
CA ILE A 13 7.70 -3.64 11.63
C ILE A 13 7.39 -2.92 10.33
N ILE A 14 6.18 -3.14 9.82
CA ILE A 14 5.69 -2.58 8.58
C ILE A 14 4.71 -1.45 8.92
N PHE A 15 5.00 -0.24 8.47
CA PHE A 15 4.12 0.90 8.63
C PHE A 15 3.41 1.20 7.32
N ASP A 16 2.08 1.33 7.38
CA ASP A 16 1.41 2.17 6.39
C ASP A 16 1.88 3.62 6.52
N ILE A 17 1.83 4.38 5.43
CA ILE A 17 2.27 5.77 5.41
C ILE A 17 1.08 6.71 5.66
N ASP A 18 0.11 6.71 4.75
CA ASP A 18 -1.05 7.59 4.81
C ASP A 18 -1.96 7.20 5.98
N GLY A 19 -2.45 8.18 6.75
CA GLY A 19 -3.31 7.93 7.92
C GLY A 19 -2.62 7.34 9.15
N THR A 20 -1.40 6.79 9.00
CA THR A 20 -0.63 6.13 10.06
C THR A 20 0.63 6.89 10.47
N LEU A 21 1.38 7.46 9.52
CA LEU A 21 2.54 8.31 9.79
C LEU A 21 2.27 9.79 9.53
N HIS A 22 1.26 10.10 8.72
CA HIS A 22 0.79 11.46 8.49
C HIS A 22 -0.69 11.50 8.11
N ILE A 23 -1.34 12.65 8.25
CA ILE A 23 -2.73 12.89 7.82
C ILE A 23 -2.75 14.19 7.02
N ASP A 24 -3.27 14.16 5.79
CA ASP A 24 -3.33 15.33 4.90
C ASP A 24 -1.98 16.07 4.79
N GLY A 25 -0.90 15.31 4.72
CA GLY A 25 0.48 15.79 4.64
C GLY A 25 1.09 16.34 5.94
N GLN A 26 0.37 16.28 7.06
CA GLN A 26 0.92 16.63 8.38
C GLN A 26 1.39 15.37 9.12
N PRO A 27 2.65 15.30 9.58
CA PRO A 27 3.16 14.17 10.35
C PRO A 27 2.33 13.91 11.60
N ILE A 28 2.13 12.63 11.94
CA ILE A 28 1.53 12.24 13.22
C ILE A 28 2.56 12.43 14.33
N GLU A 29 2.16 13.13 15.38
CA GLU A 29 3.00 13.43 16.54
C GLU A 29 3.53 12.13 17.19
N GLY A 30 4.84 12.07 17.44
CA GLY A 30 5.51 10.93 18.04
C GLY A 30 5.85 9.78 17.09
N ALA A 31 5.38 9.78 15.84
CA ALA A 31 5.66 8.73 14.86
C ALA A 31 7.17 8.61 14.53
N ASN A 32 7.84 9.76 14.37
CA ASN A 32 9.29 9.80 14.12
C ASN A 32 10.10 9.26 15.31
N LEU A 33 9.76 9.69 16.54
CA LEU A 33 10.43 9.23 17.76
C LEU A 33 10.28 7.73 17.97
N LEU A 34 9.10 7.18 17.68
CA LEU A 34 8.87 5.75 17.70
C LEU A 34 9.78 5.02 16.70
N ILE A 35 9.83 5.47 15.44
CA ILE A 35 10.65 4.82 14.42
C ILE A 35 12.14 4.87 14.80
N GLU A 36 12.63 5.99 15.32
CA GLU A 36 13.99 6.12 15.85
C GLU A 36 14.25 5.13 17.00
N GLN A 37 13.33 5.04 17.95
CA GLN A 37 13.42 4.08 19.06
C GLN A 37 13.47 2.63 18.57
N LEU A 38 12.60 2.25 17.64
CA LEU A 38 12.55 0.90 17.09
C LEU A 38 13.83 0.54 16.32
N ARG A 39 14.38 1.49 15.56
CA ARG A 39 15.69 1.33 14.90
C ARG A 39 16.82 1.14 15.92
N ALA A 40 16.83 1.91 17.00
CA ALA A 40 17.80 1.77 18.09
C ALA A 40 17.71 0.40 18.80
N GLN A 41 16.53 -0.23 18.75
CA GLN A 41 16.30 -1.59 19.24
C GLN A 41 16.56 -2.69 18.19
N ASN A 42 17.12 -2.33 17.03
CA ASN A 42 17.45 -3.22 15.91
C ASN A 42 16.25 -3.89 15.22
N TYR A 43 15.05 -3.31 15.30
CA TYR A 43 13.94 -3.76 14.45
C TYR A 43 14.17 -3.33 13.00
N MET A 44 13.85 -4.23 12.08
CA MET A 44 13.80 -3.89 10.66
C MET A 44 12.52 -3.10 10.39
N ILE A 45 12.65 -1.98 9.68
CA ILE A 45 11.51 -1.12 9.34
C ILE A 45 11.23 -1.22 7.84
N ARG A 46 9.95 -1.31 7.50
CA ARG A 46 9.45 -1.17 6.13
C ARG A 46 8.26 -0.21 6.12
N PHE A 47 8.14 0.53 5.04
CA PHE A 47 7.03 1.42 4.75
C PHE A 47 6.26 0.86 3.56
N MET A 48 4.95 0.85 3.66
CA MET A 48 4.05 0.35 2.63
C MET A 48 3.02 1.42 2.33
N THR A 49 2.67 1.63 1.05
CA THR A 49 1.60 2.58 0.68
C THR A 49 0.91 2.17 -0.61
N ASN A 50 -0.38 2.47 -0.71
CA ASN A 50 -1.17 2.30 -1.93
C ASN A 50 -1.20 3.57 -2.80
N THR A 51 -0.40 4.59 -2.48
CA THR A 51 -0.34 5.81 -3.29
C THR A 51 -0.06 5.51 -4.77
N THR A 52 -0.76 6.23 -5.63
CA THR A 52 -0.64 6.12 -7.10
C THR A 52 -0.29 7.46 -7.74
N THR A 53 0.03 8.47 -6.93
CA THR A 53 0.29 9.84 -7.39
C THR A 53 1.68 10.33 -7.04
N GLN A 54 2.45 9.57 -6.25
CA GLN A 54 3.78 9.91 -5.78
C GLN A 54 4.79 8.84 -6.19
N ASN A 55 5.90 9.26 -6.78
CA ASN A 55 7.01 8.37 -7.07
C ASN A 55 7.89 8.16 -5.84
N GLN A 56 8.89 7.28 -5.96
CA GLN A 56 9.76 6.90 -4.85
C GLN A 56 10.49 8.09 -4.22
N GLU A 57 10.96 9.05 -5.02
CA GLU A 57 11.67 10.23 -4.52
C GLU A 57 10.75 11.14 -3.72
N MET A 58 9.53 11.37 -4.21
CA MET A 58 8.52 12.15 -3.49
C MET A 58 8.17 11.50 -2.15
N LEU A 59 8.04 10.18 -2.10
CA LEU A 59 7.76 9.45 -0.85
C LEU A 59 8.90 9.60 0.17
N LEU A 60 10.15 9.52 -0.29
CA LEU A 60 11.32 9.75 0.56
C LEU A 60 11.36 11.17 1.10
N GLN A 61 11.10 12.17 0.25
CA GLN A 61 11.03 13.57 0.67
C GLN A 61 9.91 13.80 1.69
N HIS A 62 8.77 13.15 1.50
CA HIS A 62 7.64 13.25 2.41
C HIS A 62 7.95 12.68 3.80
N LEU A 63 8.56 11.48 3.86
CA LEU A 63 9.03 10.90 5.12
C LEU A 63 10.13 11.76 5.75
N TYR A 64 11.05 12.30 4.95
CA TYR A 64 12.10 13.21 5.44
C TYR A 64 11.51 14.48 6.09
N GLN A 65 10.50 15.09 5.46
CA GLN A 65 9.78 16.25 6.03
C GLN A 65 9.05 15.89 7.33
N ALA A 66 8.66 14.63 7.51
CA ALA A 66 8.13 14.10 8.77
C ALA A 66 9.21 13.76 9.81
N ASN A 67 10.48 14.12 9.56
CA ASN A 67 11.64 13.73 10.37
C ASN A 67 11.82 12.20 10.47
N ILE A 68 11.34 11.45 9.48
CA ILE A 68 11.50 10.00 9.37
C ILE A 68 12.59 9.72 8.33
N GLN A 69 13.74 9.24 8.79
CA GLN A 69 14.80 8.80 7.88
C GLN A 69 14.43 7.45 7.28
N ALA A 70 14.18 7.43 5.97
CA ALA A 70 13.90 6.21 5.20
C ALA A 70 14.87 6.08 4.02
N GLN A 71 15.19 4.85 3.66
CA GLN A 71 15.95 4.51 2.46
C GLN A 71 15.01 3.98 1.38
N SER A 72 15.38 4.13 0.10
CA SER A 72 14.50 3.74 -1.01
C SER A 72 14.08 2.28 -0.96
N HIS A 73 14.92 1.36 -0.48
CA HIS A 73 14.58 -0.06 -0.39
C HIS A 73 13.66 -0.39 0.80
N GLU A 74 13.44 0.55 1.72
CA GLU A 74 12.55 0.38 2.85
C GLU A 74 11.09 0.68 2.47
N ILE A 75 10.85 1.35 1.35
CA ILE A 75 9.51 1.78 0.90
C ILE A 75 9.04 0.89 -0.25
N LEU A 76 7.87 0.28 -0.08
CA LEU A 76 7.15 -0.40 -1.15
C LEU A 76 5.82 0.29 -1.43
N SER A 77 5.74 0.97 -2.57
CA SER A 77 4.49 1.53 -3.11
C SER A 77 3.80 0.55 -4.05
N ALA A 78 2.50 0.76 -4.30
CA ALA A 78 1.77 0.00 -5.32
C ALA A 78 2.39 0.15 -6.72
N SER A 79 2.93 1.33 -7.05
CA SER A 79 3.67 1.58 -8.30
C SER A 79 4.91 0.67 -8.41
N GLU A 80 5.76 0.64 -7.38
CA GLU A 80 6.98 -0.20 -7.38
C GLU A 80 6.65 -1.70 -7.38
N ALA A 81 5.62 -2.13 -6.63
CA ALA A 81 5.18 -3.52 -6.71
C ALA A 81 4.66 -3.91 -8.09
N SER A 82 3.98 -2.99 -8.79
CA SER A 82 3.51 -3.22 -10.15
C SER A 82 4.68 -3.40 -11.11
N ARG A 83 5.74 -2.57 -10.98
CA ARG A 83 6.97 -2.75 -11.76
C ARG A 83 7.64 -4.09 -11.50
N ILE A 84 7.72 -4.52 -10.24
CA ILE A 84 8.32 -5.81 -9.89
C ILE A 84 7.53 -6.96 -10.51
N TYR A 85 6.20 -6.93 -10.41
CA TYR A 85 5.33 -7.89 -11.10
C TYR A 85 5.55 -7.88 -12.62
N LEU A 86 5.58 -6.71 -13.25
CA LEU A 86 5.77 -6.57 -14.70
C LEU A 86 7.16 -7.06 -15.15
N ARG A 87 8.21 -6.86 -14.35
CA ARG A 87 9.54 -7.46 -14.59
C ARG A 87 9.48 -8.99 -14.58
N GLU A 88 8.79 -9.58 -13.61
CA GLU A 88 8.58 -11.03 -13.54
C GLU A 88 7.82 -11.53 -14.79
N GLN A 89 6.75 -10.85 -15.21
CA GLN A 89 6.03 -11.20 -16.44
C GLN A 89 6.92 -11.10 -17.68
N GLN A 90 7.76 -10.07 -17.78
CA GLN A 90 8.71 -9.92 -18.88
C GLN A 90 9.71 -11.08 -18.95
N GLN A 91 10.19 -11.55 -17.79
CA GLN A 91 11.08 -12.72 -17.72
C GLN A 91 10.36 -14.01 -18.13
N ILE A 92 9.13 -14.22 -17.64
CA ILE A 92 8.31 -15.39 -17.97
C ILE A 92 8.02 -15.44 -19.48
N LEU A 93 7.68 -14.31 -20.09
CA LEU A 93 7.38 -14.20 -21.52
C LEU A 93 8.63 -14.23 -22.42
N GLN A 94 9.83 -14.08 -21.83
CA GLN A 94 11.12 -14.05 -22.54
C GLN A 94 11.18 -13.03 -23.69
N ARG A 95 10.45 -11.91 -23.56
CA ARG A 95 10.46 -10.80 -24.51
C ARG A 95 10.19 -9.49 -23.79
N LYS A 96 10.52 -8.36 -24.40
CA LYS A 96 10.08 -7.05 -23.92
C LYS A 96 8.54 -6.99 -23.94
N ILE A 97 7.98 -6.46 -22.85
CA ILE A 97 6.54 -6.25 -22.71
C ILE A 97 6.18 -4.80 -23.05
N LYS A 98 4.97 -4.63 -23.56
CA LYS A 98 4.34 -3.36 -23.86
C LYS A 98 3.37 -3.01 -22.74
N VAL A 99 3.54 -1.83 -22.15
CA VAL A 99 2.74 -1.37 -21.02
C VAL A 99 2.08 -0.05 -21.39
N TRP A 100 0.80 0.06 -21.09
CA TRP A 100 0.09 1.33 -21.09
C TRP A 100 -0.12 1.80 -19.65
N PRO A 101 0.73 2.72 -19.14
CA PRO A 101 0.55 3.29 -17.82
C PRO A 101 -0.49 4.42 -17.86
N VAL A 102 -1.73 4.12 -17.45
CA VAL A 102 -2.80 5.09 -17.20
C VAL A 102 -2.74 5.48 -15.73
N VAL A 103 -1.76 6.31 -15.40
CA VAL A 103 -1.37 6.65 -14.03
C VAL A 103 -1.05 8.14 -13.92
N HIS A 104 -0.97 8.66 -12.70
CA HIS A 104 -0.59 10.04 -12.46
C HIS A 104 0.77 10.39 -13.11
N ALA A 105 0.90 11.62 -13.63
CA ALA A 105 2.09 12.07 -14.35
C ALA A 105 3.40 11.86 -13.57
N ASN A 106 3.36 12.00 -12.24
CA ASN A 106 4.52 11.82 -11.35
C ASN A 106 5.09 10.39 -11.37
N ILE A 107 4.28 9.38 -11.67
CA ILE A 107 4.67 7.95 -11.63
C ILE A 107 4.72 7.30 -13.02
N VAL A 108 4.42 8.03 -14.10
CA VAL A 108 4.57 7.49 -15.47
C VAL A 108 6.01 7.02 -15.72
N GLN A 109 7.00 7.78 -15.24
CA GLN A 109 8.42 7.47 -15.40
C GLN A 109 8.87 6.23 -14.63
N ASP A 110 8.13 5.82 -13.59
CA ASP A 110 8.40 4.58 -12.86
C ASP A 110 8.33 3.37 -13.83
N PHE A 111 7.47 3.44 -14.85
CA PHE A 111 7.29 2.38 -15.84
C PHE A 111 8.20 2.52 -17.08
N SER A 112 9.15 3.46 -17.12
CA SER A 112 9.97 3.77 -18.30
C SER A 112 10.90 2.64 -18.77
N GLU A 113 11.12 1.62 -17.94
CA GLU A 113 11.91 0.44 -18.30
C GLU A 113 11.20 -0.53 -19.27
N PHE A 114 9.89 -0.38 -19.43
CA PHE A 114 9.04 -1.15 -20.34
C PHE A 114 8.75 -0.35 -21.62
N ILE A 115 8.30 -1.03 -22.68
CA ILE A 115 7.88 -0.35 -23.91
C ILE A 115 6.54 0.33 -23.64
N HIS A 116 6.45 1.65 -23.75
CA HIS A 116 5.17 2.36 -23.63
C HIS A 116 4.39 2.27 -24.94
N GLU A 117 3.20 1.68 -24.88
CA GLU A 117 2.32 1.48 -26.04
C GLU A 117 0.87 1.67 -25.59
N THR A 118 0.04 2.28 -26.45
CA THR A 118 -1.37 2.57 -26.14
C THR A 118 -2.34 1.81 -27.05
N GLN A 119 -1.92 1.42 -28.26
CA GLN A 119 -2.81 0.77 -29.22
C GLN A 119 -2.95 -0.74 -28.98
N GLN A 120 -1.83 -1.42 -28.74
CA GLN A 120 -1.76 -2.86 -28.49
C GLN A 120 -0.79 -3.19 -27.35
N PRO A 121 -1.08 -2.73 -26.12
CA PRO A 121 -0.28 -3.08 -24.96
C PRO A 121 -0.51 -4.54 -24.54
N ASP A 122 0.47 -5.13 -23.86
CA ASP A 122 0.29 -6.40 -23.15
C ASP A 122 -0.44 -6.19 -21.82
N PHE A 123 -0.18 -5.06 -21.16
CA PHE A 123 -0.75 -4.69 -19.87
C PHE A 123 -1.23 -3.23 -19.89
N VAL A 124 -2.44 -3.00 -19.39
CA VAL A 124 -2.91 -1.65 -19.04
C VAL A 124 -2.82 -1.51 -17.53
N VAL A 125 -1.97 -0.61 -17.05
CA VAL A 125 -1.77 -0.33 -15.62
C VAL A 125 -2.58 0.90 -15.26
N ILE A 126 -3.56 0.75 -14.36
CA ILE A 126 -4.44 1.82 -13.92
C ILE A 126 -4.07 2.27 -12.49
N GLY A 127 -3.86 3.57 -12.33
CA GLY A 127 -3.77 4.28 -11.05
C GLY A 127 -4.70 5.49 -11.04
N ASP A 128 -4.59 6.35 -10.01
CA ASP A 128 -5.34 7.59 -9.99
C ASP A 128 -4.77 8.61 -10.98
N ILE A 129 -5.63 9.12 -11.85
CA ILE A 129 -5.34 10.18 -12.83
C ILE A 129 -6.20 11.43 -12.57
N GLY A 130 -6.89 11.49 -11.43
CA GLY A 130 -7.72 12.61 -11.02
C GLY A 130 -8.84 12.91 -12.02
N GLU A 131 -8.93 14.15 -12.46
CA GLU A 131 -9.98 14.62 -13.37
C GLU A 131 -9.74 14.26 -14.84
N ALA A 132 -8.65 13.54 -15.16
CA ALA A 132 -8.31 13.15 -16.53
C ALA A 132 -9.15 11.96 -17.06
N TRP A 133 -10.05 11.40 -16.25
CA TRP A 133 -10.98 10.37 -16.71
C TRP A 133 -12.04 10.95 -17.65
N ASP A 134 -12.11 10.41 -18.87
CA ASP A 134 -13.17 10.71 -19.83
C ASP A 134 -13.64 9.46 -20.60
N TYR A 135 -14.76 9.60 -21.33
CA TYR A 135 -15.32 8.50 -22.13
C TYR A 135 -14.39 8.02 -23.25
N ASN A 136 -13.56 8.88 -23.81
CA ASN A 136 -12.65 8.52 -24.90
C ASN A 136 -11.55 7.60 -24.37
N LEU A 137 -10.92 7.97 -23.25
CA LEU A 137 -9.91 7.16 -22.57
C LEU A 137 -10.49 5.81 -22.14
N ILE A 138 -11.68 5.78 -21.54
CA ILE A 138 -12.34 4.53 -21.15
C ILE A 138 -12.56 3.61 -22.36
N ASN A 139 -13.03 4.15 -23.49
CA ASN A 139 -13.23 3.37 -24.72
C ASN A 139 -11.90 2.83 -25.28
N GLN A 140 -10.84 3.64 -25.27
CA GLN A 140 -9.52 3.20 -25.74
C GLN A 140 -8.96 2.07 -24.85
N ILE A 141 -9.07 2.19 -23.53
CA ILE A 141 -8.70 1.13 -22.60
C ILE A 141 -9.52 -0.13 -22.89
N PHE A 142 -10.84 -0.01 -23.03
CA PHE A 142 -11.71 -1.13 -23.36
C PHE A 142 -11.32 -1.83 -24.67
N TYR A 143 -10.95 -1.08 -25.71
CA TYR A 143 -10.44 -1.65 -26.96
C TYR A 143 -9.13 -2.42 -26.79
N ALA A 144 -8.21 -1.91 -25.97
CA ALA A 144 -6.97 -2.62 -25.64
C ALA A 144 -7.26 -3.93 -24.88
N LEU A 145 -8.16 -3.89 -23.89
CA LEU A 145 -8.57 -5.07 -23.13
C LEU A 145 -9.24 -6.13 -24.04
N ASN A 146 -10.11 -5.72 -24.96
CA ASN A 146 -10.73 -6.65 -25.94
C ASN A 146 -9.73 -7.24 -26.94
N GLN A 147 -8.58 -6.61 -27.15
CA GLN A 147 -7.48 -7.14 -27.95
C GLN A 147 -6.54 -8.07 -27.16
N GLY A 148 -6.84 -8.32 -25.88
CA GLY A 148 -6.13 -9.29 -25.04
C GLY A 148 -5.20 -8.67 -24.01
N ALA A 149 -5.13 -7.33 -23.90
CA ALA A 149 -4.35 -6.68 -22.85
C ALA A 149 -4.89 -7.08 -21.46
N LYS A 150 -3.97 -7.25 -20.51
CA LYS A 150 -4.29 -7.55 -19.11
C LYS A 150 -4.52 -6.28 -18.31
N LEU A 151 -5.60 -6.25 -17.54
CA LEU A 151 -5.92 -5.14 -16.65
C LEU A 151 -5.17 -5.29 -15.33
N VAL A 152 -4.27 -4.36 -15.03
CA VAL A 152 -3.53 -4.27 -13.77
C VAL A 152 -3.98 -3.01 -13.05
N ALA A 153 -4.44 -3.12 -11.82
CA ALA A 153 -4.84 -1.97 -11.01
C ALA A 153 -3.91 -1.83 -9.80
N LEU A 154 -3.38 -0.63 -9.59
CA LEU A 154 -2.49 -0.36 -8.46
C LEU A 154 -3.23 -0.54 -7.12
N HIS A 155 -4.50 -0.15 -7.04
CA HIS A 155 -5.44 -0.49 -5.98
C HIS A 155 -6.89 -0.44 -6.49
N LYS A 156 -7.84 -0.87 -5.66
CA LYS A 156 -9.29 -0.83 -5.96
C LYS A 156 -10.08 -0.35 -4.75
N ASN A 157 -9.58 0.70 -4.12
CA ASN A 157 -10.28 1.35 -3.01
C ASN A 157 -11.58 1.98 -3.51
N ARG A 158 -12.62 1.95 -2.68
CA ARG A 158 -13.95 2.51 -3.03
C ARG A 158 -13.99 4.02 -2.84
N PHE A 159 -13.33 4.48 -1.79
CA PHE A 159 -13.29 5.87 -1.38
C PHE A 159 -12.02 6.14 -0.58
N TRP A 160 -11.69 7.42 -0.43
CA TRP A 160 -10.67 7.91 0.49
C TRP A 160 -11.22 9.07 1.31
N GLN A 161 -10.67 9.28 2.49
CA GLN A 161 -11.08 10.35 3.40
C GLN A 161 -10.24 11.59 3.16
N THR A 162 -10.90 12.74 3.06
CA THR A 162 -10.26 14.06 3.07
C THR A 162 -10.76 14.90 4.24
N ARG A 163 -10.11 16.03 4.54
CA ARG A 163 -10.69 17.06 5.44
C ARG A 163 -12.11 17.53 5.06
N HIS A 164 -12.52 17.37 3.80
CA HIS A 164 -13.84 17.78 3.30
C HIS A 164 -14.86 16.64 3.26
N GLY A 165 -14.51 15.44 3.74
CA GLY A 165 -15.36 14.25 3.69
C GLY A 165 -14.83 13.16 2.75
N LEU A 166 -15.66 12.15 2.53
CA LEU A 166 -15.37 11.02 1.66
C LEU A 166 -15.36 11.46 0.20
N LYS A 167 -14.35 11.01 -0.55
CA LYS A 167 -14.27 11.15 -2.00
C LYS A 167 -14.25 9.78 -2.66
N VAL A 168 -14.86 9.70 -3.84
CA VAL A 168 -14.78 8.52 -4.70
C VAL A 168 -13.32 8.29 -5.07
N ASP A 169 -12.92 7.02 -5.08
CA ASP A 169 -11.58 6.58 -5.45
C ASP A 169 -11.65 5.73 -6.75
N ILE A 170 -10.50 5.35 -7.31
CA ILE A 170 -10.38 4.73 -8.63
C ILE A 170 -11.13 3.40 -8.77
N GLY A 171 -11.53 2.77 -7.65
CA GLY A 171 -12.30 1.53 -7.65
C GLY A 171 -13.60 1.62 -8.47
N LEU A 172 -14.18 2.82 -8.62
CA LEU A 172 -15.31 3.05 -9.54
C LEU A 172 -14.93 2.70 -11.00
N PHE A 173 -13.81 3.26 -11.49
CA PHE A 173 -13.36 3.06 -12.87
C PHE A 173 -12.88 1.63 -13.10
N ILE A 174 -12.17 1.04 -12.12
CA ILE A 174 -11.75 -0.37 -12.19
C ILE A 174 -12.96 -1.29 -12.31
N ALA A 175 -13.97 -1.12 -11.44
CA ALA A 175 -15.17 -1.94 -11.49
C ALA A 175 -15.94 -1.79 -12.81
N GLY A 176 -16.01 -0.58 -13.36
CA GLY A 176 -16.60 -0.33 -14.68
C GLY A 176 -15.86 -1.05 -15.80
N LEU A 177 -14.52 -0.98 -15.81
CA LEU A 177 -13.67 -1.65 -16.80
C LEU A 177 -13.77 -3.17 -16.71
N GLU A 178 -13.78 -3.74 -15.50
CA GLU A 178 -13.99 -5.18 -15.29
C GLU A 178 -15.35 -5.61 -15.83
N TYR A 179 -16.41 -4.84 -15.55
CA TYR A 179 -17.76 -5.14 -16.00
C TYR A 179 -17.86 -5.18 -17.54
N VAL A 180 -17.34 -4.16 -18.23
CA VAL A 180 -17.45 -4.09 -19.69
C VAL A 180 -16.51 -5.07 -20.40
N SER A 181 -15.31 -5.30 -19.86
CA SER A 181 -14.31 -6.21 -20.44
C SER A 181 -14.50 -7.68 -20.06
N ARG A 182 -15.34 -7.98 -19.05
CA ARG A 182 -15.51 -9.32 -18.45
C ARG A 182 -14.20 -9.95 -17.99
N GLN A 183 -13.26 -9.10 -17.57
CA GLN A 183 -11.96 -9.49 -17.04
C GLN A 183 -11.79 -8.84 -15.68
N ASP A 184 -11.50 -9.64 -14.66
CA ASP A 184 -11.15 -9.12 -13.34
C ASP A 184 -9.77 -8.43 -13.40
N ALA A 185 -9.64 -7.28 -12.73
CA ALA A 185 -8.37 -6.59 -12.63
C ALA A 185 -7.43 -7.35 -11.69
N LEU A 186 -6.16 -7.47 -12.08
CA LEU A 186 -5.11 -7.88 -11.15
C LEU A 186 -4.81 -6.72 -10.21
N ILE A 187 -5.18 -6.87 -8.93
CA ILE A 187 -4.91 -5.86 -7.90
C ILE A 187 -3.52 -6.10 -7.33
N ILE A 188 -2.64 -5.09 -7.41
CA ILE A 188 -1.25 -5.19 -6.96
C ILE A 188 -1.08 -4.75 -5.51
N GLY A 189 -1.63 -3.60 -5.12
CA GLY A 189 -1.46 -3.05 -3.77
C GLY A 189 -2.32 -3.74 -2.72
N LYS A 190 -2.37 -3.15 -1.52
CA LYS A 190 -3.23 -3.60 -0.41
C LYS A 190 -4.70 -3.69 -0.89
N PRO A 191 -5.45 -4.75 -0.54
CA PRO A 191 -5.10 -5.83 0.38
C PRO A 191 -4.66 -7.14 -0.31
N ALA A 192 -3.99 -7.06 -1.46
CA ALA A 192 -3.49 -8.26 -2.13
C ALA A 192 -2.38 -8.92 -1.28
N VAL A 193 -2.53 -10.22 -0.98
CA VAL A 193 -1.57 -10.98 -0.15
C VAL A 193 -0.16 -10.93 -0.74
N ALA A 194 -0.05 -10.96 -2.07
CA ALA A 194 1.23 -10.86 -2.78
C ALA A 194 2.02 -9.58 -2.45
N PHE A 195 1.34 -8.47 -2.15
CA PHE A 195 1.99 -7.21 -1.77
C PHE A 195 2.69 -7.31 -0.42
N PHE A 196 2.02 -7.90 0.57
CA PHE A 196 2.60 -8.17 1.90
C PHE A 196 3.74 -9.17 1.80
N GLN A 197 3.58 -10.25 1.03
CA GLN A 197 4.64 -11.22 0.78
C GLN A 197 5.88 -10.60 0.12
N GLN A 198 5.70 -9.58 -0.71
CA GLN A 198 6.83 -8.86 -1.31
C GLN A 198 7.64 -8.06 -0.28
N VAL A 199 6.98 -7.45 0.71
CA VAL A 199 7.66 -6.79 1.84
C VAL A 199 8.37 -7.81 2.73
N LEU A 200 7.73 -8.94 3.03
CA LEU A 200 8.36 -10.03 3.78
C LEU A 200 9.61 -10.57 3.08
N ARG A 201 9.55 -10.81 1.76
CA ARG A 201 10.69 -11.24 0.94
C ARG A 201 11.82 -10.21 0.92
N SER A 202 11.51 -8.92 0.82
CA SER A 202 12.53 -7.85 0.84
C SER A 202 13.20 -7.68 2.22
N ALA A 203 12.53 -8.15 3.27
CA ALA A 203 13.03 -8.18 4.63
C ALA A 203 13.67 -9.53 5.04
N GLN A 204 13.55 -10.56 4.19
CA GLN A 204 13.94 -11.95 4.51
C GLN A 204 13.35 -12.43 5.85
N CYS A 205 12.07 -12.12 6.08
CA CYS A 205 11.39 -12.33 7.35
C CYS A 205 10.09 -13.13 7.13
N ASP A 206 9.83 -14.08 8.03
CA ASP A 206 8.58 -14.86 8.03
C ASP A 206 7.42 -14.00 8.56
N GLU A 207 6.19 -14.27 8.11
CA GLU A 207 4.99 -13.53 8.51
C GLU A 207 4.77 -13.51 10.03
N SER A 208 5.11 -14.60 10.73
CA SER A 208 5.00 -14.70 12.20
C SER A 208 5.95 -13.78 12.98
N GLN A 209 6.95 -13.23 12.32
CA GLN A 209 7.95 -12.32 12.88
C GLN A 209 7.69 -10.87 12.47
N ALA A 210 6.59 -10.62 11.75
CA ALA A 210 6.20 -9.31 11.26
C ALA A 210 4.95 -8.79 11.96
N ILE A 211 4.92 -7.48 12.18
CA ILE A 211 3.70 -6.74 12.52
C ILE A 211 3.46 -5.68 11.46
N LEU A 212 2.19 -5.38 11.19
CA LEU A 212 1.78 -4.28 10.33
C LEU A 212 0.91 -3.30 11.10
N ILE A 213 1.20 -2.01 10.96
CA ILE A 213 0.43 -0.93 11.54
C ILE A 213 -0.22 -0.13 10.40
N GLY A 214 -1.54 0.01 10.43
CA GLY A 214 -2.30 0.73 9.41
C GLY A 214 -3.60 1.33 9.96
N ASP A 215 -4.20 2.24 9.21
CA ASP A 215 -5.44 2.94 9.59
C ASP A 215 -6.70 2.35 8.91
N ASP A 216 -6.49 1.53 7.88
CA ASP A 216 -7.55 0.90 7.09
C ASP A 216 -7.75 -0.56 7.52
N ILE A 217 -8.90 -0.83 8.12
CA ILE A 217 -9.24 -2.17 8.61
C ILE A 217 -9.32 -3.21 7.48
N ASP A 218 -9.73 -2.82 6.28
CA ASP A 218 -9.90 -3.75 5.16
C ASP A 218 -8.61 -3.90 4.36
N SER A 219 -7.98 -2.76 4.00
CA SER A 219 -6.81 -2.80 3.15
C SER A 219 -5.56 -3.26 3.91
N ASP A 220 -5.35 -2.72 5.09
CA ASP A 220 -4.09 -2.87 5.81
C ASP A 220 -4.16 -4.06 6.74
N VAL A 221 -5.03 -4.00 7.74
CA VAL A 221 -5.14 -5.03 8.78
C VAL A 221 -5.69 -6.32 8.20
N GLY A 222 -6.81 -6.26 7.48
CA GLY A 222 -7.38 -7.43 6.83
C GLY A 222 -6.45 -8.06 5.78
N GLY A 223 -5.68 -7.24 5.07
CA GLY A 223 -4.67 -7.71 4.12
C GLY A 223 -3.51 -8.41 4.83
N ALA A 224 -2.95 -7.78 5.87
CA ALA A 224 -1.87 -8.31 6.69
C ALA A 224 -2.24 -9.65 7.33
N GLN A 225 -3.42 -9.74 7.96
CA GLN A 225 -3.89 -10.96 8.61
C GLN A 225 -4.08 -12.12 7.62
N ARG A 226 -4.57 -11.85 6.40
CA ARG A 226 -4.64 -12.88 5.34
C ARG A 226 -3.26 -13.33 4.85
N ALA A 227 -2.24 -12.48 5.02
CA ALA A 227 -0.85 -12.83 4.78
C ALA A 227 -0.16 -13.45 6.02
N GLY A 228 -0.90 -13.69 7.11
CA GLY A 228 -0.37 -14.24 8.36
C GLY A 228 0.42 -13.25 9.22
N ILE A 229 0.38 -11.96 8.89
CA ILE A 229 1.06 -10.88 9.62
C ILE A 229 0.12 -10.36 10.72
N PHE A 230 0.66 -10.10 11.90
CA PHE A 230 -0.09 -9.51 13.02
C PHE A 230 -0.48 -8.06 12.67
N GLY A 231 -1.78 -7.79 12.62
CA GLY A 231 -2.35 -6.53 12.14
C GLY A 231 -2.81 -5.61 13.27
N ILE A 232 -2.19 -4.44 13.37
CA ILE A 232 -2.48 -3.39 14.35
C ILE A 232 -3.24 -2.26 13.65
N LEU A 233 -4.44 -1.95 14.15
CA LEU A 233 -5.25 -0.84 13.67
C LEU A 233 -4.98 0.41 14.54
N VAL A 234 -4.58 1.51 13.92
CA VAL A 234 -4.54 2.82 14.57
C VAL A 234 -5.87 3.55 14.40
N LYS A 235 -6.22 4.43 15.35
CA LYS A 235 -7.47 5.23 15.27
C LYS A 235 -7.31 6.57 14.57
N THR A 236 -6.14 6.83 13.98
CA THR A 236 -5.88 7.95 13.10
C THR A 236 -6.45 7.69 11.68
N GLY A 237 -6.39 8.70 10.80
CA GLY A 237 -6.77 8.55 9.39
C GLY A 237 -8.23 8.12 9.13
N LYS A 238 -8.38 7.00 8.41
CA LYS A 238 -9.64 6.41 7.95
C LYS A 238 -10.42 5.69 9.03
N TYR A 239 -9.85 5.44 10.22
CA TYR A 239 -10.54 4.71 11.27
C TYR A 239 -11.90 5.34 11.61
N ARG A 240 -12.94 4.51 11.68
CA ARG A 240 -14.27 4.90 12.16
C ARG A 240 -14.80 3.83 13.11
N GLN A 241 -15.19 4.23 14.31
CA GLN A 241 -15.67 3.29 15.33
C GLN A 241 -16.87 2.45 14.83
N ALA A 242 -17.88 3.10 14.24
CA ALA A 242 -19.06 2.38 13.72
C ALA A 242 -18.71 1.37 12.63
N TYR A 243 -17.72 1.69 11.77
CA TYR A 243 -17.26 0.78 10.72
C TYR A 243 -16.46 -0.40 11.29
N HIS A 244 -15.57 -0.12 12.25
CA HIS A 244 -14.81 -1.15 12.96
C HIS A 244 -15.74 -2.15 13.68
N GLU A 245 -16.74 -1.66 14.42
CA GLU A 245 -17.71 -2.51 15.14
C GLU A 245 -18.51 -3.43 14.20
N GLN A 246 -18.84 -2.95 12.99
CA GLN A 246 -19.59 -3.71 11.99
C GLN A 246 -18.73 -4.61 11.10
N SER A 247 -17.41 -4.37 11.04
CA SER A 247 -16.50 -5.15 10.21
C SER A 247 -16.51 -6.63 10.64
N LYS A 248 -16.20 -7.53 9.72
CA LYS A 248 -15.93 -8.95 10.02
C LYS A 248 -14.46 -9.18 10.38
N ILE A 249 -13.58 -8.23 10.04
CA ILE A 249 -12.16 -8.27 10.36
C ILE A 249 -12.01 -7.80 11.82
N ARG A 250 -11.18 -8.51 12.57
CA ARG A 250 -10.87 -8.21 13.97
C ARG A 250 -9.37 -7.94 14.04
N PRO A 251 -8.93 -6.68 14.16
CA PRO A 251 -7.52 -6.36 14.35
C PRO A 251 -6.97 -7.12 15.56
N ASP A 252 -5.72 -7.55 15.47
CA ASP A 252 -5.06 -8.21 16.59
C ASP A 252 -4.85 -7.24 17.76
N LEU A 253 -4.59 -5.97 17.43
CA LEU A 253 -4.50 -4.88 18.38
C LEU A 253 -5.11 -3.60 17.80
N VAL A 254 -5.72 -2.78 18.66
CA VAL A 254 -6.20 -1.43 18.31
C VAL A 254 -5.59 -0.42 19.27
N ILE A 255 -4.95 0.62 18.74
CA ILE A 255 -4.30 1.70 19.51
C ILE A 255 -4.77 3.08 19.02
N GLU A 256 -4.65 4.13 19.83
CA GLU A 256 -5.15 5.46 19.45
C GLU A 256 -4.29 6.07 18.35
N SER A 257 -2.96 6.03 18.52
CA SER A 257 -1.98 6.52 17.57
C SER A 257 -0.85 5.50 17.38
N VAL A 258 -0.15 5.58 16.25
CA VAL A 258 1.08 4.80 16.02
C VAL A 258 2.09 4.99 17.17
N ALA A 259 2.17 6.19 17.74
CA ALA A 259 3.10 6.53 18.82
C ALA A 259 2.89 5.69 20.10
N ASP A 260 1.67 5.22 20.35
CA ASP A 260 1.32 4.42 21.53
C ASP A 260 1.97 3.03 21.49
N LEU A 261 2.43 2.59 20.31
CA LEU A 261 3.13 1.32 20.13
C LEU A 261 4.41 1.24 20.98
N SER A 262 5.03 2.37 21.31
CA SER A 262 6.23 2.44 22.14
C SER A 262 6.07 1.72 23.49
N SER A 263 4.88 1.78 24.09
CA SER A 263 4.57 1.13 25.38
C SER A 263 4.68 -0.40 25.34
N TYR A 264 4.44 -1.02 24.18
CA TYR A 264 4.50 -2.48 24.02
C TYR A 264 5.93 -3.02 23.83
N PHE A 265 6.90 -2.15 23.56
CA PHE A 265 8.30 -2.52 23.38
C PHE A 265 9.18 -2.17 24.60
N GLN A 266 8.69 -1.36 25.54
CA GLN A 266 9.41 -0.97 26.75
C GLN A 266 9.46 -2.08 27.82
N GLU A 267 8.57 -3.08 27.77
CA GLU A 267 8.52 -4.17 28.75
C GLU A 267 9.72 -5.14 28.71
N LYS A 268 10.58 -5.10 27.67
CA LYS A 268 11.76 -5.98 27.58
C LYS A 268 13.00 -5.47 28.35
N ILE A 269 12.95 -4.29 28.98
CA ILE A 269 14.14 -3.65 29.59
C ILE A 269 14.27 -3.91 31.11
N ASN A 270 13.27 -4.47 31.79
CA ASN A 270 13.30 -4.65 33.26
C ASN A 270 13.37 -6.11 33.74
N VAL A 271 14.13 -6.98 33.08
CA VAL A 271 14.55 -8.27 33.66
C VAL A 271 16.01 -8.56 33.25
N GLY A 272 16.94 -8.06 34.06
CA GLY A 272 18.37 -8.32 33.97
C GLY A 272 19.06 -7.91 35.25
#